data_AF-A0A922A5T9-F1
#
_entry.id   AF-A0A922A5T9-F1
#
_cell.length_a   1.000
_cell.length_b   1.000
_cell.length_c   1.000
_cell.angle_alpha   90.00
_cell.angle_beta   90.00
_cell.angle_gamma   90.00
#
_symmetry.space_group_name_H-M   'P 1'
#
loop_
_entity.id
_entity.type
_entity.pdbx_description
1 polymer ?
#
loop_
_entity_poly.entity_id
_entity_poly.type
_entity_poly.pdbx_seq_one_letter_code
_entity_poly.pdbx_strand_id
1 'polypeptide(L)'
;MGFKTKKDQGSKHISFSFILGFVFMLFAILLILVQTRTTDLQILLTTEFSEWHQIFLWIAAFSSFGVKVPMVPVHIWLPEAHVEAPTVGSIILAGIPSKLGTHGFLRFSIPIFPKVTLCSNPFIYTLSTIAIIYTSLTTSRQIDLKKIIAYSSVTHMNLVTIGTFSQAVAIRSPILSYGHTRPKHVCRACNPSTY
;
A
#
# COMPACT_ATOMS: atom_id res chain seq x y z
N MET A 1 -2.59 33.36 21.55
CA MET A 1 -2.61 32.05 22.25
C MET A 1 -3.02 30.87 21.34
N GLY A 2 -3.79 31.06 20.26
CA GLY A 2 -4.26 29.97 19.38
C GLY A 2 -3.32 29.45 18.26
N PHE A 3 -2.09 29.97 18.13
CA PHE A 3 -1.13 29.52 17.11
C PHE A 3 -0.31 28.30 17.58
N LYS A 4 0.05 28.25 18.87
CA LYS A 4 0.75 27.09 19.47
C LYS A 4 -0.12 25.82 19.46
N THR A 5 -1.41 25.96 19.75
CA THR A 5 -2.33 24.82 19.84
C THR A 5 -2.57 24.12 18.51
N LYS A 6 -2.63 24.85 17.39
CA LYS A 6 -2.77 24.25 16.04
C LYS A 6 -1.51 23.51 15.59
N LYS A 7 -0.33 24.12 15.83
CA LYS A 7 0.98 23.52 15.54
C LYS A 7 1.20 22.22 16.34
N ASP A 8 0.88 22.26 17.64
CA ASP A 8 0.99 21.08 18.49
C ASP A 8 0.01 19.97 18.08
N GLN A 9 -1.16 20.32 17.53
CA GLN A 9 -2.16 19.36 17.10
C GLN A 9 -1.77 18.70 15.76
N GLY A 10 -1.32 19.49 14.77
CA GLY A 10 -0.80 18.99 13.50
C GLY A 10 0.37 18.02 13.68
N SER A 11 1.34 18.39 14.52
CA SER A 11 2.50 17.56 14.85
C SER A 11 2.12 16.22 15.52
N LYS A 12 1.09 16.22 16.38
CA LYS A 12 0.58 14.99 17.02
C LYS A 12 -0.07 14.04 16.02
N HIS A 13 -0.86 14.55 15.07
CA HIS A 13 -1.51 13.71 14.04
C HIS A 13 -0.49 13.04 13.10
N ILE A 14 0.57 13.77 12.72
CA ILE A 14 1.68 13.23 11.92
C ILE A 14 2.36 12.09 12.70
N SER A 15 2.81 12.38 13.92
CA SER A 15 3.59 11.42 14.72
C SER A 15 2.80 10.14 14.99
N PHE A 16 1.53 10.26 15.37
CA PHE A 16 0.67 9.10 15.64
C PHE A 16 0.49 8.19 14.43
N SER A 17 0.21 8.77 13.25
CA SER A 17 -0.01 8.00 12.01
C SER A 17 1.25 7.22 11.62
N PHE A 18 2.43 7.86 11.71
CA PHE A 18 3.70 7.21 11.41
C PHE A 18 4.03 6.09 12.40
N ILE A 19 3.90 6.35 13.70
CA ILE A 19 4.18 5.34 14.74
C ILE A 19 3.26 4.12 14.55
N LEU A 20 1.96 4.35 14.32
CA LEU A 20 1.02 3.28 14.04
C LEU A 20 1.46 2.44 12.84
N GLY A 21 1.81 3.09 11.73
CA GLY A 21 2.31 2.41 10.53
C GLY A 21 3.61 1.62 10.75
N PHE A 22 4.55 2.11 11.56
CA PHE A 22 5.76 1.37 11.89
C PHE A 22 5.48 0.15 12.76
N VAL A 23 4.59 0.26 13.75
CA VAL A 23 4.20 -0.86 14.62
C VAL A 23 3.54 -1.99 13.82
N PHE A 24 2.62 -1.66 12.90
CA PHE A 24 1.98 -2.65 12.02
C PHE A 24 2.97 -3.35 11.11
N MET A 25 3.93 -2.62 10.53
CA MET A 25 4.97 -3.23 9.69
C MET A 25 5.89 -4.16 10.48
N LEU A 26 6.31 -3.72 11.68
CA LEU A 26 7.17 -4.51 12.54
C LEU A 26 6.48 -5.81 12.96
N PHE A 27 5.18 -5.75 13.27
CA PHE A 27 4.38 -6.93 13.55
C PHE A 27 4.31 -7.90 12.36
N ALA A 28 4.10 -7.40 11.14
CA ALA A 28 4.09 -8.23 9.93
C ALA A 28 5.45 -8.93 9.69
N ILE A 29 6.56 -8.21 9.85
CA ILE A 29 7.91 -8.77 9.70
C ILE A 29 8.18 -9.82 10.78
N LEU A 30 7.76 -9.59 12.01
CA LEU A 30 7.92 -10.57 13.11
C LEU A 30 7.16 -11.87 12.82
N LEU A 31 5.91 -11.78 12.35
CA LEU A 31 5.12 -12.95 11.98
C LEU A 31 5.77 -13.75 10.85
N ILE A 32 6.28 -13.05 9.83
CA ILE A 32 7.06 -13.67 8.76
C ILE A 32 8.29 -14.37 9.32
N LEU A 33 9.06 -13.70 10.19
CA LEU A 33 10.28 -14.24 10.78
C LEU A 33 10.03 -15.50 11.62
N VAL A 34 8.94 -15.52 12.41
CA VAL A 34 8.57 -16.69 13.21
C VAL A 34 8.24 -17.89 12.32
N GLN A 35 7.61 -17.64 11.15
CA GLN A 35 7.20 -18.68 10.22
C GLN A 35 8.33 -19.19 9.32
N THR A 36 9.08 -18.29 8.67
CA THR A 36 10.08 -18.66 7.65
C THR A 36 11.49 -18.77 8.21
N ARG A 37 11.73 -18.24 9.42
CA ARG A 37 13.06 -18.14 10.07
C ARG A 37 14.10 -17.36 9.26
N THR A 38 13.69 -16.68 8.19
CA THR A 38 14.57 -15.94 7.28
C THR A 38 13.94 -14.60 6.89
N THR A 39 14.79 -13.60 6.65
CA THR A 39 14.38 -12.28 6.13
C THR A 39 14.83 -12.05 4.69
N ASP A 40 15.36 -13.09 4.04
CA ASP A 40 15.80 -12.99 2.66
C ASP A 40 14.58 -12.91 1.73
N LEU A 41 14.51 -11.83 0.95
CA LEU A 41 13.43 -11.61 0.00
C LEU A 41 13.33 -12.72 -1.04
N GLN A 42 14.44 -13.28 -1.51
CA GLN A 42 14.42 -14.33 -2.54
C GLN A 42 13.77 -15.61 -2.02
N ILE A 43 14.05 -15.96 -0.76
CA ILE A 43 13.43 -17.11 -0.08
C ILE A 43 11.95 -16.80 0.17
N LEU A 44 11.63 -15.57 0.58
CA LEU A 44 10.27 -15.17 0.89
C LEU A 44 9.32 -15.18 -0.33
N LEU A 45 9.87 -15.00 -1.53
CA LEU A 45 9.14 -15.07 -2.79
C LEU A 45 8.75 -16.49 -3.20
N THR A 46 9.46 -17.50 -2.70
CA THR A 46 9.20 -18.92 -3.01
C THR A 46 8.43 -19.63 -1.91
N THR A 47 8.31 -19.02 -0.73
CA THR A 47 7.53 -19.57 0.40
C THR A 47 6.04 -19.40 0.18
N GLU A 48 5.29 -20.49 0.36
CA GLU A 48 3.82 -20.44 0.36
C GLU A 48 3.29 -20.18 1.77
N PHE A 49 2.41 -19.18 1.88
CA PHE A 49 1.70 -18.86 3.11
C PHE A 49 0.27 -19.39 3.08
N SER A 50 -0.28 -19.79 4.22
CA SER A 50 -1.71 -20.07 4.35
C SER A 50 -2.56 -18.83 4.02
N GLU A 51 -3.72 -19.02 3.39
CA GLU A 51 -4.58 -17.91 2.92
C GLU A 51 -4.92 -16.90 4.02
N TRP A 52 -5.26 -17.39 5.22
CA TRP A 52 -5.56 -16.52 6.36
C TRP A 52 -4.37 -15.66 6.76
N HIS A 53 -3.17 -16.26 6.82
CA HIS A 53 -1.95 -15.53 7.14
C HIS A 53 -1.60 -14.51 6.06
N GLN A 54 -1.80 -14.84 4.77
CA GLN A 54 -1.60 -13.88 3.69
C GLN A 54 -2.50 -12.66 3.84
N ILE A 55 -3.77 -12.84 4.19
CA ILE A 55 -4.71 -11.72 4.36
C ILE A 55 -4.26 -10.81 5.51
N PHE A 56 -3.95 -11.38 6.68
CA PHE A 56 -3.50 -10.59 7.83
C PHE A 56 -2.20 -9.84 7.56
N LEU A 57 -1.20 -10.52 6.96
CA LEU A 57 0.08 -9.91 6.63
C LEU A 57 -0.07 -8.81 5.58
N TRP A 58 -0.93 -9.04 4.57
CA TRP A 58 -1.22 -8.05 3.55
C TRP A 58 -1.90 -6.81 4.14
N ILE A 59 -2.89 -6.97 5.03
CA ILE A 59 -3.55 -5.83 5.70
C ILE A 59 -2.56 -5.05 6.57
N ALA A 60 -1.69 -5.74 7.31
CA ALA A 60 -0.67 -5.09 8.14
C ALA A 60 0.35 -4.32 7.30
N ALA A 61 0.84 -4.92 6.22
CA ALA A 61 1.74 -4.26 5.27
C ALA A 61 1.05 -3.09 4.55
N PHE A 62 -0.20 -3.27 4.11
CA PHE A 62 -1.02 -2.25 3.48
C PHE A 62 -1.27 -1.06 4.41
N SER A 63 -1.59 -1.31 5.68
CA SER A 63 -1.78 -0.24 6.67
C SER A 63 -0.51 0.60 6.86
N SER A 64 0.67 -0.02 6.92
CA SER A 64 1.92 0.73 7.01
C SER A 64 2.25 1.53 5.76
N PHE A 65 2.16 0.90 4.58
CA PHE A 65 2.47 1.57 3.32
C PHE A 65 1.42 2.63 2.97
N GLY A 66 0.15 2.41 3.31
CA GLY A 66 -0.95 3.36 3.12
C GLY A 66 -0.90 4.58 4.04
N VAL A 67 -0.08 4.58 5.10
CA VAL A 67 0.26 5.82 5.82
C VAL A 67 1.30 6.62 5.06
N LYS A 68 2.31 5.97 4.48
CA LYS A 68 3.41 6.62 3.73
C LYS A 68 2.96 7.14 2.36
N VAL A 69 2.15 6.34 1.66
CA VAL A 69 1.42 6.78 0.48
C VAL A 69 0.16 7.47 1.01
N PRO A 70 0.00 8.79 0.84
CA PRO A 70 -1.09 9.54 1.47
C PRO A 70 -2.46 9.17 0.88
N MET A 71 -3.03 8.03 1.32
CA MET A 71 -4.37 7.57 0.96
C MET A 71 -5.42 8.21 1.88
N VAL A 72 -6.67 8.31 1.42
CA VAL A 72 -7.79 8.68 2.31
C VAL A 72 -8.03 7.50 3.27
N PRO A 73 -8.16 7.73 4.60
CA PRO A 73 -8.29 9.01 5.30
C PRO A 73 -6.99 9.65 5.81
N VAL A 74 -5.85 8.96 5.75
CA VAL A 74 -4.59 9.37 6.39
C VAL A 74 -3.81 10.47 5.68
N HIS A 75 -4.20 10.91 4.49
CA HIS A 75 -3.50 11.93 3.69
C HIS A 75 -3.29 13.32 4.35
N ILE A 76 -3.97 13.61 5.47
CA ILE A 76 -4.00 14.93 6.13
C ILE A 76 -2.64 15.33 6.72
N TRP A 77 -1.78 14.36 7.06
CA TRP A 77 -0.48 14.64 7.66
C TRP A 77 0.48 15.35 6.68
N LEU A 78 0.34 15.12 5.38
CA LEU A 78 1.29 15.58 4.38
C LEU A 78 1.19 17.11 4.13
N PRO A 79 0.00 17.71 3.89
CA PRO A 79 -0.12 19.15 3.75
C PRO A 79 0.33 19.95 4.97
N GLU A 80 0.05 19.46 6.18
CA GLU A 80 0.45 20.15 7.41
C GLU A 80 1.97 20.14 7.59
N ALA A 81 2.60 18.99 7.32
CA ALA A 81 4.05 18.87 7.42
C ALA A 81 4.79 19.80 6.43
N HIS A 82 4.23 20.03 5.24
CA HIS A 82 4.79 20.96 4.26
C HIS A 82 4.71 22.44 4.68
N VAL A 83 3.68 22.81 5.44
CA VAL A 83 3.49 24.18 5.93
C VAL A 83 4.47 24.48 7.05
N GLU A 84 4.71 23.51 7.93
CA GLU A 84 5.54 23.67 9.12
C GLU A 84 7.04 23.50 8.86
N ALA A 85 7.44 22.73 7.85
CA ALA A 85 8.84 22.42 7.60
C ALA A 85 9.60 23.59 6.89
N PRO A 86 10.91 23.74 7.17
CA PRO A 86 11.79 24.63 6.41
C PRO A 86 11.87 24.18 4.95
N THR A 87 12.18 25.09 4.02
CA THR A 87 12.11 24.86 2.57
C THR A 87 12.83 23.59 2.12
N VAL A 88 14.00 23.32 2.69
CA VAL A 88 14.79 22.09 2.42
C VAL A 88 14.12 20.85 2.99
N GLY A 89 13.59 20.92 4.21
CA GLY A 89 12.89 19.81 4.86
C GLY A 89 11.63 19.39 4.11
N SER A 90 10.87 20.36 3.58
CA SER A 90 9.70 20.10 2.75
C SER A 90 10.04 19.32 1.47
N ILE A 91 11.17 19.61 0.81
CA ILE A 91 11.56 18.91 -0.43
C ILE A 91 11.88 17.43 -0.13
N ILE A 92 12.62 17.17 0.94
CA ILE A 92 13.01 15.81 1.35
C ILE A 92 11.77 15.01 1.76
N LEU A 93 10.86 15.62 2.53
CA LEU A 93 9.65 14.98 3.03
C LEU A 93 8.61 14.70 1.93
N ALA A 94 8.50 15.52 0.89
CA ALA A 94 7.68 15.19 -0.28
C ALA A 94 8.30 14.05 -1.10
N GLY A 95 9.62 14.07 -1.25
CA GLY A 95 10.31 13.25 -2.22
C GLY A 95 10.49 11.80 -1.79
N ILE A 96 10.97 11.57 -0.57
CA ILE A 96 11.48 10.24 -0.17
C ILE A 96 10.39 9.33 0.43
N PRO A 97 9.64 9.75 1.47
CA PRO A 97 8.68 8.88 2.16
C PRO A 97 7.60 8.32 1.22
N SER A 98 7.03 9.17 0.36
CA SER A 98 5.98 8.78 -0.58
C SER A 98 6.48 7.75 -1.60
N LYS A 99 7.69 7.95 -2.14
CA LYS A 99 8.30 7.02 -3.12
C LYS A 99 8.69 5.70 -2.47
N LEU A 100 9.20 5.73 -1.24
CA LEU A 100 9.50 4.53 -0.47
C LEU A 100 8.22 3.73 -0.14
N GLY A 101 7.09 4.40 0.10
CA GLY A 101 5.79 3.74 0.28
C GLY A 101 5.38 2.93 -0.96
N THR A 102 5.38 3.56 -2.13
CA THR A 102 5.08 2.89 -3.40
C THR A 102 6.07 1.79 -3.73
N HIS A 103 7.37 1.99 -3.45
CA HIS A 103 8.37 0.95 -3.62
C HIS A 103 8.12 -0.26 -2.71
N GLY A 104 7.64 -0.01 -1.49
CA GLY A 104 7.22 -1.05 -0.55
C GLY A 104 6.09 -1.92 -1.10
N PHE A 105 5.07 -1.31 -1.72
CA PHE A 105 4.01 -2.06 -2.41
C PHE A 105 4.57 -2.96 -3.52
N LEU A 106 5.48 -2.43 -4.34
CA LEU A 106 6.05 -3.15 -5.47
C LEU A 106 6.95 -4.32 -5.06
N ARG A 107 7.71 -4.17 -3.97
CA ARG A 107 8.67 -5.19 -3.51
C ARG A 107 8.10 -6.18 -2.52
N PHE A 108 7.21 -5.76 -1.63
CA PHE A 108 6.68 -6.62 -0.56
C PHE A 108 5.25 -7.05 -0.85
N SER A 109 4.33 -6.10 -1.07
CA SER A 109 2.89 -6.44 -1.14
C SER A 109 2.52 -7.28 -2.36
N ILE A 110 2.91 -6.85 -3.55
CA ILE A 110 2.51 -7.49 -4.82
C ILE A 110 3.15 -8.89 -4.98
N PRO A 111 4.47 -9.07 -4.81
CA PRO A 111 5.09 -10.33 -5.18
C PRO A 111 5.05 -11.38 -4.06
N ILE A 112 4.99 -10.99 -2.79
CA ILE A 112 4.90 -11.94 -1.66
C ILE A 112 3.44 -12.45 -1.50
N PHE A 113 2.45 -11.59 -1.74
CA PHE A 113 1.03 -11.92 -1.54
C PHE A 113 0.20 -11.72 -2.83
N PRO A 114 0.46 -12.48 -3.92
CA PRO A 114 -0.17 -12.23 -5.21
C PRO A 114 -1.68 -12.49 -5.21
N LYS A 115 -2.14 -13.53 -4.48
CA LYS A 115 -3.57 -13.91 -4.44
C LYS A 115 -4.41 -12.86 -3.71
N VAL A 116 -3.97 -12.44 -2.53
CA VAL A 116 -4.66 -11.42 -1.72
C VAL A 116 -4.64 -10.05 -2.38
N THR A 117 -3.53 -9.70 -3.01
CA THR A 117 -3.42 -8.44 -3.76
C THR A 117 -4.47 -8.37 -4.86
N LEU A 118 -4.65 -9.45 -5.64
CA LEU A 118 -5.67 -9.50 -6.71
C LEU A 118 -7.09 -9.29 -6.16
N CYS A 119 -7.44 -9.96 -5.06
CA CYS A 119 -8.75 -9.82 -4.41
C CYS A 119 -8.97 -8.41 -3.87
N SER A 120 -7.90 -7.71 -3.46
CA SER A 120 -7.96 -6.39 -2.83
C SER A 120 -7.76 -5.22 -3.81
N ASN A 121 -7.48 -5.48 -5.08
CA ASN A 121 -7.37 -4.46 -6.13
C ASN A 121 -8.58 -3.52 -6.22
N PRO A 122 -9.86 -3.99 -6.26
CA PRO A 122 -10.99 -3.07 -6.32
C PRO A 122 -11.06 -2.16 -5.10
N PHE A 123 -10.69 -2.66 -3.92
CA PHE A 123 -10.62 -1.86 -2.70
C PHE A 123 -9.58 -0.73 -2.82
N ILE A 124 -8.39 -1.02 -3.34
CA ILE A 124 -7.34 0.00 -3.53
C ILE A 124 -7.75 1.03 -4.59
N TYR A 125 -8.39 0.60 -5.68
CA TYR A 125 -8.86 1.50 -6.73
C TYR A 125 -9.95 2.45 -6.23
N THR A 126 -10.91 1.94 -5.45
CA THR A 126 -11.95 2.80 -4.85
C THR A 126 -11.34 3.84 -3.91
N LEU A 127 -10.47 3.42 -2.98
CA LEU A 127 -9.77 4.33 -2.07
C LEU A 127 -8.94 5.39 -2.80
N SER A 128 -8.16 4.98 -3.80
CA SER A 128 -7.29 5.89 -4.56
C SER A 128 -8.10 6.86 -5.42
N THR A 129 -9.21 6.41 -6.01
CA THR A 129 -10.10 7.26 -6.81
C THR A 129 -10.81 8.29 -5.93
N ILE A 130 -11.34 7.86 -4.79
CA ILE A 130 -11.93 8.77 -3.80
C ILE A 130 -10.87 9.78 -3.32
N ALA A 131 -9.65 9.34 -3.08
CA ALA A 131 -8.55 10.22 -2.69
C ALA A 131 -8.27 11.29 -3.76
N ILE A 132 -8.12 10.90 -5.03
CA ILE A 132 -7.89 11.82 -6.16
C ILE A 132 -9.00 12.87 -6.24
N ILE A 133 -10.26 12.46 -6.17
CA ILE A 133 -11.41 13.37 -6.25
C ILE A 133 -11.40 14.32 -5.05
N TYR A 134 -11.24 13.77 -3.84
CA TYR A 134 -11.25 14.55 -2.60
C TYR A 134 -10.11 15.58 -2.54
N THR A 135 -8.89 15.18 -2.89
CA THR A 135 -7.71 16.07 -2.84
C THR A 135 -7.77 17.14 -3.92
N SER A 136 -8.31 16.82 -5.09
CA SER A 136 -8.51 17.80 -6.16
C SER A 136 -9.52 18.88 -5.77
N LEU A 137 -10.67 18.47 -5.20
CA LEU A 137 -11.68 19.41 -4.70
C LEU A 137 -11.17 20.26 -3.54
N THR A 138 -10.45 19.65 -2.59
CA THR A 138 -9.90 20.38 -1.45
C THR A 138 -8.80 21.35 -1.85
N THR A 139 -7.99 21.03 -2.87
CA THR A 139 -6.98 21.94 -3.43
C THR A 139 -7.60 23.23 -3.93
N SER A 140 -8.74 23.17 -4.61
CA SER A 140 -9.41 24.36 -5.16
C SER A 140 -9.85 25.38 -4.12
N ARG A 141 -10.01 24.95 -2.85
CA ARG A 141 -10.40 25.82 -1.73
C ARG A 141 -9.20 26.39 -0.97
N GLN A 142 -7.99 25.89 -1.20
CA GLN A 142 -6.81 26.35 -0.46
C GLN A 142 -6.30 27.69 -1.00
N ILE A 143 -5.92 28.56 -0.09
CA ILE A 143 -5.36 29.90 -0.40
C ILE A 143 -3.82 29.88 -0.27
N ASP A 144 -3.28 28.96 0.54
CA ASP A 144 -1.85 28.83 0.81
C ASP A 144 -1.15 28.05 -0.32
N LEU A 145 -0.18 28.67 -0.99
CA LEU A 145 0.59 28.04 -2.09
C LEU A 145 1.26 26.73 -1.66
N LYS A 146 1.85 26.68 -0.45
CA LYS A 146 2.49 25.45 0.07
C LYS A 146 1.51 24.29 0.21
N LYS A 147 0.27 24.55 0.61
CA LYS A 147 -0.76 23.51 0.73
C LYS A 147 -1.23 23.04 -0.64
N ILE A 148 -1.38 23.95 -1.59
CA ILE A 148 -1.75 23.62 -2.98
C ILE A 148 -0.74 22.62 -3.57
N ILE A 149 0.56 22.90 -3.42
CA ILE A 149 1.64 22.01 -3.89
C ILE A 149 1.66 20.66 -3.16
N ALA A 150 1.34 20.65 -1.86
CA ALA A 150 1.26 19.42 -1.09
C ALA A 150 0.07 18.54 -1.54
N TYR A 151 -1.12 19.12 -1.70
CA TYR A 151 -2.30 18.37 -2.14
C TYR A 151 -2.18 17.87 -3.58
N SER A 152 -1.55 18.61 -4.49
CA SER A 152 -1.29 18.11 -5.85
C SER A 152 -0.36 16.89 -5.83
N SER A 153 0.65 16.89 -4.94
CA SER A 153 1.53 15.74 -4.73
C SER A 153 0.76 14.51 -4.21
N VAL A 154 -0.23 14.69 -3.33
CA VAL A 154 -1.13 13.61 -2.88
C VAL A 154 -1.89 13.01 -4.07
N THR A 155 -2.47 13.85 -4.93
CA THR A 155 -3.22 13.39 -6.11
C THR A 155 -2.33 12.56 -7.05
N HIS A 156 -1.12 13.04 -7.34
CA HIS A 156 -0.17 12.31 -8.20
C HIS A 156 0.27 10.97 -7.57
N MET A 157 0.49 10.90 -6.27
CA MET A 157 0.89 9.64 -5.62
C MET A 157 -0.24 8.60 -5.62
N ASN A 158 -1.50 9.03 -5.48
CA ASN A 158 -2.64 8.12 -5.60
C ASN A 158 -2.80 7.61 -7.05
N LEU A 159 -2.49 8.44 -8.06
CA LEU A 159 -2.43 8.01 -9.46
C LEU A 159 -1.34 6.94 -9.67
N VAL A 160 -0.13 7.15 -9.12
CA VAL A 160 0.95 6.16 -9.16
C VAL A 160 0.51 4.85 -8.50
N THR A 161 -0.23 4.92 -7.40
CA THR A 161 -0.71 3.73 -6.69
C THR A 161 -1.66 2.91 -7.55
N ILE A 162 -2.63 3.54 -8.22
CA ILE A 162 -3.49 2.86 -9.21
C ILE A 162 -2.63 2.18 -10.29
N GLY A 163 -1.61 2.87 -10.81
CA GLY A 163 -0.68 2.31 -11.80
C GLY A 163 0.08 1.09 -11.31
N THR A 164 0.57 1.09 -10.06
CA THR A 164 1.31 -0.05 -9.49
C THR A 164 0.44 -1.30 -9.33
N PHE A 165 -0.81 -1.16 -8.87
CA PHE A 165 -1.71 -2.32 -8.71
C PHE A 165 -2.31 -2.78 -10.05
N SER A 166 -2.36 -1.90 -11.07
CA SER A 166 -2.69 -2.29 -12.44
C SER A 166 -1.65 -3.25 -13.03
N GLN A 167 -0.35 -3.03 -12.78
CA GLN A 167 0.69 -3.98 -13.19
C GLN A 167 0.52 -5.35 -12.51
N ALA A 168 0.07 -5.40 -11.25
CA ALA A 168 -0.21 -6.67 -10.58
C ALA A 168 -1.30 -7.49 -11.32
N VAL A 169 -2.32 -6.82 -11.87
CA VAL A 169 -3.31 -7.47 -12.75
C VAL A 169 -2.64 -7.91 -14.06
N ALA A 170 -1.89 -7.02 -14.70
CA ALA A 170 -1.27 -7.28 -16.00
C ALA A 170 -0.29 -8.46 -16.02
N ILE A 171 0.49 -8.66 -14.94
CA ILE A 171 1.42 -9.79 -14.82
C ILE A 171 0.69 -11.14 -14.74
N ARG A 172 -0.54 -11.17 -14.20
CA ARG A 172 -1.34 -12.41 -14.07
C ARG A 172 -2.26 -12.66 -15.26
N SER A 173 -2.68 -11.65 -16.04
CA SER A 173 -3.56 -11.86 -17.21
C SER A 173 -3.01 -12.91 -18.21
N PRO A 174 -1.70 -12.95 -18.53
CA PRO A 174 -1.13 -14.04 -19.31
C PRO A 174 -1.19 -15.37 -18.57
N ILE A 175 -0.89 -15.41 -17.28
CA ILE A 175 -0.83 -16.65 -16.47
C ILE A 175 -2.22 -17.24 -16.22
N LEU A 176 -3.28 -16.42 -16.18
CA LEU A 176 -4.66 -16.89 -16.11
C LEU A 176 -5.17 -17.34 -17.49
N SER A 177 -4.71 -16.70 -18.58
CA SER A 177 -4.94 -17.18 -19.95
C SER A 177 -4.25 -18.52 -20.23
N TYR A 178 -3.05 -18.74 -19.65
CA TYR A 178 -2.38 -20.06 -19.65
C TYR A 178 -2.96 -21.03 -18.59
N GLY A 179 -3.77 -20.54 -17.65
CA GLY A 179 -4.44 -21.35 -16.63
C GLY A 179 -5.71 -22.07 -17.14
N HIS A 180 -6.21 -21.69 -18.32
CA HIS A 180 -7.37 -22.31 -18.95
C HIS A 180 -7.02 -23.50 -19.86
N THR A 181 -5.76 -23.92 -19.91
CA THR A 181 -5.29 -25.21 -20.44
C THR A 181 -4.85 -26.18 -19.34
N ARG A 182 -5.50 -26.14 -18.16
CA ARG A 182 -5.51 -27.35 -17.31
C ARG A 182 -6.53 -28.34 -17.90
N PRO A 183 -6.12 -29.51 -18.41
CA PRO A 183 -7.09 -30.53 -18.79
C PRO A 183 -7.88 -30.93 -17.55
N LYS A 184 -9.21 -30.75 -17.62
CA LYS A 184 -10.16 -31.28 -16.63
C LYS A 184 -10.22 -32.80 -16.77
N HIS A 185 -9.18 -33.52 -16.39
CA HIS A 185 -9.19 -34.98 -16.36
C HIS A 185 -8.33 -35.55 -15.23
N VAL A 186 -8.65 -35.22 -13.97
CA VAL A 186 -8.35 -36.14 -12.87
C VAL A 186 -9.44 -36.04 -11.82
N CYS A 187 -10.42 -36.96 -11.93
CA CYS A 187 -10.98 -37.78 -10.84
C CYS A 187 -12.37 -38.28 -11.24
N ARG A 188 -12.42 -39.49 -11.84
CA ARG A 188 -13.61 -40.34 -11.74
C ARG A 188 -13.18 -41.80 -11.60
N ALA A 189 -13.45 -42.31 -10.40
CA ALA A 189 -13.69 -43.72 -10.07
C ALA A 189 -12.51 -44.72 -10.14
N CYS A 190 -12.30 -45.36 -9.00
CA CYS A 190 -12.02 -46.79 -8.95
C CYS A 190 -12.90 -47.56 -9.97
N ASN A 191 -12.29 -48.34 -10.85
CA ASN A 191 -12.83 -49.64 -11.25
C ASN A 191 -11.65 -50.58 -11.57
N PRO A 192 -11.46 -51.67 -10.80
CA PRO A 192 -10.46 -52.68 -11.11
C PRO A 192 -11.07 -53.66 -12.09
N SER A 193 -10.79 -53.50 -13.38
CA SER A 193 -11.10 -54.55 -14.36
C SER A 193 -10.23 -54.40 -15.60
N THR A 194 -9.59 -55.52 -15.93
CA THR A 194 -9.27 -56.01 -17.28
C THR A 194 -8.09 -55.40 -18.03
N TYR A 195 -7.00 -56.20 -17.98
CA TYR A 195 -5.92 -56.43 -18.95
C TYR A 195 -4.98 -55.28 -19.32
#